data_AF-A0A830BCV1-F1
#
_entry.id   AF-A0A830BCV1-F1
#
_cell.length_a   1.000
_cell.length_b   1.000
_cell.length_c   1.000
_cell.angle_alpha   90.00
_cell.angle_beta   90.00
_cell.angle_gamma   90.00
#
_symmetry.space_group_name_H-M   'P 1'
#
loop_
_entity.id
_entity.type
_entity.pdbx_description
1 polymer ?
#
loop_
_entity_poly.entity_id
_entity_poly.type
_entity_poly.pdbx_seq_one_letter_code
_entity_poly.pdbx_strand_id
1 'polypeptide(L)'
;MVWEPILWIIFAMMNLTLLGLNFCQFLGFSDLEADYLNPYELSTRVNAMIVLEYLLHGSFFIMFLVTGHWIIFLLLLPHAYYNLKKYLSRHHLIDVTEVFRVINAEKKVQIIKLGFYIFFFGLIITRLALSVIHVVFGDDDDDAVGWFGFTWAGVKFLRQNFCVFIF
;
A
#
# COMPACT_ATOMS: atom_id res chain seq x y z
N MET A 1 -16.82 16.69 -3.95
CA MET A 1 -17.46 16.33 -5.26
C MET A 1 -17.68 14.82 -5.30
N VAL A 2 -18.81 14.31 -5.83
CA VAL A 2 -19.27 12.91 -5.64
C VAL A 2 -18.26 11.83 -6.08
N TRP A 3 -17.32 12.16 -6.96
CA TRP A 3 -16.31 11.20 -7.43
C TRP A 3 -15.22 10.87 -6.39
N GLU A 4 -14.99 11.74 -5.39
CA GLU A 4 -13.96 11.52 -4.36
C GLU A 4 -14.20 10.25 -3.51
N PRO A 5 -15.39 10.04 -2.90
CA PRO A 5 -15.63 8.83 -2.12
C PRO A 5 -15.55 7.55 -2.98
N ILE A 6 -15.92 7.62 -4.26
CA ILE A 6 -15.81 6.47 -5.18
C ILE A 6 -14.35 6.06 -5.36
N LEU A 7 -13.43 7.02 -5.51
CA LEU A 7 -12.00 6.73 -5.60
C LEU A 7 -11.47 6.09 -4.31
N TRP A 8 -11.88 6.60 -3.14
CA TRP A 8 -11.49 6.02 -1.85
C TRP A 8 -11.99 4.58 -1.67
N ILE A 9 -13.19 4.26 -2.19
CA ILE A 9 -13.73 2.89 -2.18
C ILE A 9 -12.84 1.98 -3.05
N ILE A 10 -12.45 2.43 -4.25
CA ILE A 10 -11.56 1.67 -5.13
C ILE A 10 -10.22 1.41 -4.44
N PHE A 11 -9.65 2.42 -3.79
CA PHE A 11 -8.40 2.26 -3.04
C PHE A 11 -8.53 1.29 -1.86
N ALA A 12 -9.66 1.32 -1.15
CA ALA A 12 -9.94 0.39 -0.07
C ALA A 12 -10.01 -1.07 -0.57
N MET A 13 -10.67 -1.32 -1.71
CA MET A 13 -10.78 -2.65 -2.30
C MET A 13 -9.42 -3.19 -2.78
N MET A 14 -8.60 -2.34 -3.41
CA MET A 14 -7.24 -2.72 -3.83
C MET A 14 -6.36 -3.05 -2.62
N ASN A 15 -6.43 -2.22 -1.56
CA ASN A 15 -5.67 -2.47 -0.34
C ASN A 15 -6.13 -3.76 0.38
N LEU A 16 -7.44 -4.04 0.39
CA LEU A 16 -7.99 -5.29 0.93
C LEU A 16 -7.47 -6.52 0.17
N THR A 17 -7.33 -6.43 -1.15
CA THR A 17 -6.75 -7.52 -1.95
C THR A 17 -5.27 -7.76 -1.62
N LEU A 18 -4.48 -6.68 -1.48
CA LEU A 18 -3.08 -6.76 -1.06
C LEU A 18 -2.92 -7.36 0.35
N LEU A 19 -3.81 -6.99 1.27
CA LEU A 19 -3.84 -7.51 2.63
C LEU A 19 -4.19 -9.00 2.64
N GLY A 20 -5.17 -9.42 1.82
CA GLY A 20 -5.52 -10.82 1.62
C GLY A 20 -4.35 -11.66 1.10
N LEU A 21 -3.63 -11.18 0.10
CA LEU A 21 -2.43 -11.86 -0.42
C LEU A 21 -1.33 -12.00 0.64
N ASN A 22 -1.04 -10.94 1.39
CA ASN A 22 -0.07 -10.97 2.49
C ASN A 22 -0.49 -11.94 3.60
N PHE A 23 -1.79 -12.01 3.90
CA PHE A 23 -2.34 -12.94 4.88
C PHE A 23 -2.26 -14.40 4.42
N CYS A 24 -2.56 -14.69 3.14
CA CYS A 24 -2.37 -16.03 2.56
C CYS A 24 -0.91 -16.49 2.63
N GLN A 25 0.04 -15.60 2.37
CA GLN A 25 1.45 -15.91 2.54
C GLN A 25 1.78 -16.23 4.02
N PHE A 26 1.23 -15.47 4.97
CA PHE A 26 1.49 -15.67 6.41
C PHE A 26 0.97 -17.02 6.90
N LEU A 27 -0.25 -17.39 6.47
CA LEU A 27 -0.81 -18.72 6.73
C LEU A 27 0.08 -19.82 6.13
N GLY A 28 0.57 -19.64 4.89
CA GLY A 28 1.48 -20.60 4.27
C GLY A 28 2.77 -20.85 5.07
N PHE A 29 3.31 -19.83 5.74
CA PHE A 29 4.45 -20.01 6.65
C PHE A 29 4.05 -20.70 7.96
N SER A 30 2.84 -20.45 8.48
CA SER A 30 2.32 -21.14 9.66
C SER A 30 2.07 -22.63 9.38
N ASP A 31 1.58 -22.97 8.19
CA ASP A 31 1.36 -24.36 7.76
C ASP A 31 2.68 -25.12 7.61
N LEU A 32 3.75 -24.43 7.18
CA LEU A 32 5.10 -25.00 7.14
C LEU A 32 5.65 -25.29 8.53
N GLU A 33 5.44 -24.39 9.50
CA GLU A 33 5.90 -24.56 10.89
C GLU A 33 5.21 -25.74 11.59
N ALA A 34 3.98 -26.05 11.19
CA ALA A 34 3.24 -27.20 11.68
C ALA A 34 3.49 -28.50 10.87
N ASP A 35 4.54 -28.54 10.05
CA ASP A 35 4.95 -29.69 9.21
C ASP A 35 3.87 -30.21 8.22
N TYR A 36 2.85 -29.41 7.91
CA TYR A 36 1.76 -29.82 7.02
C TYR A 36 2.09 -29.71 5.53
N LEU A 37 3.10 -28.92 5.15
CA LEU A 37 3.37 -28.56 3.76
C LEU A 37 4.85 -28.75 3.40
N ASN A 38 5.13 -29.34 2.25
CA ASN A 38 6.51 -29.52 1.79
C ASN A 38 7.16 -28.15 1.49
N PRO A 39 8.38 -27.86 2.02
CA PRO A 39 9.09 -26.62 1.74
C PRO A 39 9.29 -26.33 0.24
N TYR A 40 9.42 -27.38 -0.59
CA TYR A 40 9.56 -27.23 -2.03
C TYR A 40 8.30 -26.63 -2.68
N GLU A 41 7.11 -27.14 -2.31
CA GLU A 41 5.84 -26.63 -2.83
C GLU A 41 5.54 -25.22 -2.32
N LEU A 42 5.87 -24.94 -1.06
CA LEU A 42 5.71 -23.60 -0.50
C LEU A 42 6.58 -22.58 -1.23
N SER A 43 7.85 -22.89 -1.48
CA SER A 43 8.80 -21.96 -2.12
C SER A 43 8.33 -21.52 -3.51
N THR A 44 7.77 -22.44 -4.30
CA THR A 44 7.24 -22.17 -5.64
C THR A 44 5.98 -21.29 -5.56
N ARG A 45 5.07 -21.59 -4.63
CA ARG A 45 3.83 -20.83 -4.42
C ARG A 45 4.10 -19.42 -3.90
N VAL A 46 4.97 -19.29 -2.90
CA VAL A 46 5.36 -18.02 -2.29
C VAL A 46 6.02 -17.13 -3.33
N ASN A 47 6.87 -17.68 -4.19
CA ASN A 47 7.49 -16.89 -5.25
C ASN A 47 6.45 -16.27 -6.21
N ALA A 48 5.50 -17.06 -6.70
CA ALA A 48 4.45 -16.55 -7.58
C ALA A 48 3.60 -15.47 -6.90
N MET A 49 3.30 -15.64 -5.61
CA MET A 49 2.56 -14.66 -4.82
C MET A 49 3.34 -13.35 -4.62
N ILE A 50 4.66 -13.42 -4.40
CA ILE A 50 5.52 -12.24 -4.23
C ILE A 50 5.55 -11.40 -5.51
N VAL A 51 5.67 -12.03 -6.68
CA VAL A 51 5.65 -11.31 -7.97
C VAL A 51 4.30 -10.60 -8.17
N LEU A 52 3.20 -11.28 -7.87
CA LEU A 52 1.85 -10.70 -7.97
C LEU A 52 1.68 -9.51 -7.01
N GLU A 53 2.20 -9.62 -5.78
CA GLU A 53 2.17 -8.54 -4.80
C GLU A 53 2.93 -7.29 -5.28
N TYR A 54 4.13 -7.46 -5.85
CA TYR A 54 4.90 -6.33 -6.38
C TYR A 54 4.20 -5.65 -7.55
N LEU A 55 3.56 -6.42 -8.42
CA LEU A 55 2.81 -5.89 -9.55
C LEU A 55 1.57 -5.10 -9.07
N LEU A 56 0.81 -5.65 -8.13
CA LEU A 56 -0.35 -4.97 -7.54
C LEU A 56 0.06 -3.72 -6.76
N HIS A 57 1.10 -3.79 -5.93
CA HIS A 57 1.57 -2.64 -5.17
C HIS A 57 2.14 -1.54 -6.08
N GLY A 58 2.87 -1.92 -7.14
CA GLY A 58 3.35 -1.00 -8.16
C GLY A 58 2.21 -0.30 -8.90
N SER A 59 1.17 -1.06 -9.28
CA SER A 59 -0.04 -0.48 -9.91
C SER A 59 -0.74 0.52 -8.98
N PHE A 60 -0.83 0.19 -7.69
CA PHE A 60 -1.46 1.03 -6.67
C PHE A 60 -0.67 2.32 -6.42
N PHE A 61 0.66 2.20 -6.39
CA PHE A 61 1.58 3.34 -6.27
C PHE A 61 1.47 4.32 -7.44
N ILE A 62 1.39 3.81 -8.68
CA ILE A 62 1.18 4.64 -9.88
C ILE A 62 -0.19 5.31 -9.84
N MET A 63 -1.23 4.61 -9.39
CA MET A 63 -2.59 5.16 -9.29
C MET A 63 -2.67 6.34 -8.30
N PHE A 64 -1.95 6.29 -7.18
CA PHE A 64 -1.86 7.42 -6.24
C PHE A 64 -1.10 8.61 -6.82
N LEU A 65 -0.06 8.36 -7.63
CA LEU A 65 0.69 9.41 -8.32
C LEU A 65 -0.20 10.15 -9.33
N VAL A 66 -0.98 9.41 -10.13
CA VAL A 66 -1.93 9.99 -11.11
C VAL A 66 -3.03 10.80 -10.42
N THR A 67 -3.48 10.35 -9.24
CA THR A 67 -4.53 11.03 -8.47
C THR A 67 -3.98 12.23 -7.68
N GLY A 68 -2.67 12.53 -7.74
CA GLY A 68 -2.06 13.70 -7.09
C GLY A 68 -2.04 13.66 -5.56
N HIS A 69 -2.13 12.48 -4.95
CA HIS A 69 -2.10 12.31 -3.49
C HIS A 69 -0.66 12.20 -2.97
N TRP A 70 0.09 13.31 -3.01
CA TRP A 70 1.54 13.35 -2.76
C TRP A 70 1.99 12.80 -1.40
N ILE A 71 1.24 13.00 -0.32
CA ILE A 71 1.65 12.52 1.02
C ILE A 71 1.50 11.00 1.14
N ILE A 72 0.38 10.46 0.66
CA ILE A 72 0.13 9.01 0.68
C ILE A 72 1.14 8.30 -0.23
N PHE A 73 1.46 8.92 -1.35
CA PHE A 73 2.55 8.50 -2.23
C PHE A 73 3.90 8.49 -1.50
N LEU A 74 4.24 9.56 -0.77
CA LEU A 74 5.53 9.65 -0.05
C LEU A 74 5.60 8.63 1.09
N LEU A 75 4.48 8.32 1.74
CA LEU A 75 4.40 7.27 2.76
C LEU A 75 4.57 5.86 2.15
N LEU A 76 4.11 5.64 0.92
CA LEU A 76 4.31 4.39 0.18
C LEU A 76 5.71 4.24 -0.41
N LEU A 77 6.39 5.36 -0.68
CA LEU A 77 7.69 5.40 -1.33
C LEU A 77 8.78 4.53 -0.64
N PRO A 78 8.96 4.53 0.70
CA PRO A 78 9.93 3.64 1.34
C PRO A 78 9.58 2.15 1.16
N HIS A 79 8.30 1.80 1.15
CA HIS A 79 7.85 0.42 0.94
C HIS A 79 8.07 -0.02 -0.52
N ALA A 80 7.71 0.83 -1.48
CA ALA A 80 7.96 0.60 -2.90
C ALA A 80 9.47 0.51 -3.20
N TYR A 81 10.29 1.37 -2.60
CA TYR A 81 11.75 1.33 -2.74
C TYR A 81 12.35 0.03 -2.17
N TYR A 82 11.89 -0.41 -0.99
CA TYR A 82 12.34 -1.69 -0.42
C TYR A 82 12.02 -2.87 -1.33
N ASN A 83 10.80 -2.91 -1.89
CA ASN A 83 10.39 -3.97 -2.81
C ASN A 83 11.16 -3.92 -4.14
N LEU A 84 11.40 -2.73 -4.69
CA LEU A 84 12.16 -2.55 -5.92
C LEU A 84 13.63 -2.97 -5.74
N LYS A 85 14.25 -2.59 -4.61
CA LYS A 85 15.62 -3.00 -4.26
C LYS A 85 15.72 -4.52 -4.14
N LYS A 86 14.74 -5.18 -3.51
CA LYS A 86 14.68 -6.64 -3.37
C LYS A 86 14.50 -7.33 -4.73
N TYR A 87 13.69 -6.76 -5.62
CA TYR A 87 13.50 -7.24 -6.99
C TYR A 87 14.79 -7.14 -7.83
N LEU A 88 15.48 -5.99 -7.79
CA LEU A 88 16.72 -5.75 -8.51
C LEU A 88 17.87 -6.66 -8.03
N SER A 89 17.89 -6.99 -6.74
CA SER A 89 18.94 -7.81 -6.15
C SER A 89 18.85 -9.30 -6.52
N ARG A 90 17.86 -9.74 -7.31
CA ARG A 90 17.67 -11.13 -7.79
C ARG A 90 17.76 -12.24 -6.72
N HIS A 91 17.62 -11.91 -5.43
CA HIS A 91 17.41 -12.88 -4.34
C HIS A 91 15.96 -13.42 -4.35
N HIS A 92 15.43 -13.70 -5.53
CA HIS A 92 14.12 -14.31 -5.74
C HIS A 92 14.19 -15.83 -5.50
N LEU A 93 15.33 -16.45 -5.77
CA LEU A 93 15.53 -17.89 -5.56
C LEU A 93 15.92 -18.13 -4.11
N ILE A 94 14.93 -18.53 -3.32
CA ILE A 94 15.17 -19.10 -2.00
C ILE A 94 15.87 -20.45 -2.22
N ASP A 95 17.17 -20.50 -1.94
CA ASP A 95 17.94 -21.75 -2.02
C ASP A 95 17.65 -22.63 -0.80
N VAL A 96 17.32 -23.90 -1.06
CA VAL A 96 16.64 -24.83 -0.13
C VAL A 96 17.47 -25.10 1.13
N THR A 97 18.79 -24.90 1.06
CA THR A 97 19.74 -25.16 2.15
C THR A 97 19.90 -24.02 3.16
N GLU A 98 19.46 -22.79 2.86
CA GLU A 98 19.43 -21.67 3.84
C GLU A 98 18.03 -21.31 4.34
N VAL A 99 16.99 -21.95 3.77
CA VAL A 99 15.56 -21.75 4.05
C VAL A 99 15.26 -21.62 5.55
N PHE A 100 15.67 -22.57 6.38
CA PHE A 100 15.29 -22.56 7.80
C PHE A 100 15.95 -21.44 8.61
N ARG A 101 17.14 -20.98 8.23
CA ARG A 101 17.83 -19.86 8.91
C ARG A 101 17.24 -18.51 8.49
N VAL A 102 16.83 -18.39 7.24
CA VAL A 102 16.30 -17.16 6.63
C VAL A 102 14.78 -17.01 6.88
N ILE A 103 14.02 -18.11 7.02
CA ILE A 103 12.56 -18.09 7.30
C ILE A 103 12.24 -17.25 8.53
N ASN A 104 13.01 -17.39 9.63
CA ASN A 104 12.66 -16.70 10.87
C ASN A 104 12.89 -15.17 10.77
N ALA A 105 13.83 -14.74 9.92
CA ALA A 105 14.05 -13.32 9.60
C ALA A 105 13.00 -12.81 8.60
N GLU A 106 12.68 -13.58 7.56
CA GLU A 106 11.65 -13.24 6.57
C GLU A 106 10.24 -13.19 7.19
N LYS A 107 9.93 -14.07 8.16
CA LYS A 107 8.69 -14.05 8.96
C LYS A 107 8.55 -12.73 9.73
N LYS A 108 9.65 -12.23 10.31
CA LYS A 108 9.67 -10.91 10.97
C LYS A 108 9.51 -9.76 9.97
N VAL A 109 10.07 -9.85 8.78
CA VAL A 109 9.84 -8.85 7.73
C VAL A 109 8.37 -8.87 7.29
N GLN A 110 7.78 -10.05 7.14
CA GLN A 110 6.40 -10.20 6.73
C GLN A 110 5.40 -9.70 7.77
N ILE A 111 5.62 -9.95 9.06
CA ILE A 111 4.75 -9.40 10.12
C ILE A 111 4.82 -7.87 10.16
N ILE A 112 6.00 -7.29 9.91
CA ILE A 112 6.18 -5.84 9.79
C ILE A 112 5.45 -5.30 8.54
N LYS A 113 5.57 -5.99 7.40
CA LYS A 113 4.85 -5.62 6.16
C LYS A 113 3.33 -5.69 6.36
N LEU A 114 2.83 -6.76 6.95
CA LEU A 114 1.41 -6.93 7.27
C LEU A 114 0.92 -5.80 8.19
N GLY A 115 1.69 -5.48 9.24
CA GLY A 115 1.41 -4.34 10.12
C GLY A 115 1.36 -3.01 9.37
N PHE A 116 2.28 -2.78 8.43
CA PHE A 116 2.27 -1.59 7.57
C PHE A 116 1.02 -1.53 6.67
N TYR A 117 0.60 -2.64 6.06
CA TYR A 117 -0.62 -2.69 5.25
C TYR A 117 -1.89 -2.48 6.08
N ILE A 118 -1.97 -3.03 7.31
CA ILE A 118 -3.09 -2.79 8.23
C ILE A 118 -3.15 -1.31 8.65
N PHE A 119 -2.01 -0.71 8.99
CA PHE A 119 -1.94 0.72 9.30
C PHE A 119 -2.41 1.57 8.12
N PHE A 120 -1.96 1.23 6.92
CA PHE A 120 -2.36 1.91 5.70
C PHE A 120 -3.85 1.73 5.36
N PHE A 121 -4.41 0.54 5.63
CA PHE A 121 -5.84 0.29 5.52
C PHE A 121 -6.64 1.22 6.43
N GLY A 122 -6.21 1.40 7.69
CA GLY A 122 -6.82 2.35 8.62
C GLY A 122 -6.79 3.79 8.11
N LEU A 123 -5.68 4.22 7.49
CA LEU A 123 -5.59 5.54 6.86
C LEU A 123 -6.55 5.71 5.68
N ILE A 124 -6.73 4.69 4.84
CA ILE A 124 -7.68 4.74 3.72
C ILE A 124 -9.11 4.81 4.24
N ILE A 125 -9.47 3.98 5.23
CA ILE A 125 -10.84 3.93 5.77
C ILE A 125 -11.21 5.23 6.50
N THR A 126 -10.29 5.81 7.28
CA THR A 126 -10.53 7.12 7.92
C THR A 126 -10.75 8.23 6.89
N ARG A 127 -9.98 8.24 5.80
CA ARG A 127 -10.17 9.18 4.68
C ARG A 127 -11.49 8.95 3.93
N LEU A 128 -11.87 7.71 3.70
CA LEU A 128 -13.14 7.34 3.12
C LEU A 128 -14.31 7.83 3.98
N ALA A 129 -14.25 7.59 5.30
CA ALA A 129 -15.30 8.02 6.22
C ALA A 129 -15.45 9.55 6.24
N LEU A 130 -14.34 10.30 6.30
CA LEU A 130 -14.36 11.76 6.23
C LEU A 130 -14.92 12.27 4.89
N SER A 131 -14.55 11.63 3.78
CA SER A 131 -15.07 11.99 2.45
C SER A 131 -16.57 11.76 2.34
N VAL A 132 -17.08 10.66 2.89
CA VAL A 132 -18.52 10.36 2.93
C VAL A 132 -19.26 11.35 3.83
N ILE A 133 -18.72 11.65 5.03
CA ILE A 133 -19.31 12.63 5.95
C ILE A 133 -19.43 13.99 5.29
N HIS A 134 -18.39 14.48 4.63
CA HIS A 134 -18.42 15.77 3.93
C HIS A 134 -19.45 15.78 2.78
N VAL A 135 -19.66 14.66 2.09
CA VAL A 135 -20.66 14.58 1.01
C VAL A 135 -22.10 14.54 1.58
N VAL A 136 -22.29 13.94 2.76
CA VAL A 136 -23.62 13.75 3.38
C VAL A 136 -24.04 14.93 4.26
N PHE A 137 -23.09 15.55 4.97
CA PHE A 137 -23.35 16.57 6.01
C PHE A 137 -22.72 17.94 5.70
N GLY A 138 -22.07 18.11 4.56
CA GLY A 138 -21.42 19.38 4.19
C GLY A 138 -22.42 20.46 3.80
N ASP A 139 -23.09 21.05 4.78
CA ASP A 139 -23.58 22.43 4.69
C ASP A 139 -22.36 23.34 4.96
N ASP A 140 -21.96 24.11 3.93
CA ASP A 140 -21.06 25.29 3.81
C ASP A 140 -20.16 25.81 4.96
N ASP A 141 -19.85 25.04 6.01
CA ASP A 141 -18.88 25.40 7.04
C ASP A 141 -17.53 24.76 6.70
N ASP A 142 -16.56 25.64 6.40
CA ASP A 142 -15.16 25.40 6.06
C ASP A 142 -14.35 24.74 7.22
N ASP A 143 -14.83 23.61 7.72
CA ASP A 143 -14.17 22.84 8.75
C ASP A 143 -13.14 21.93 8.08
N ALA A 144 -11.99 22.53 7.79
CA ALA A 144 -10.77 21.86 7.40
C ALA A 144 -10.33 20.81 8.44
N VAL A 145 -10.92 19.62 8.42
CA VAL A 145 -10.46 18.47 9.21
C VAL A 145 -9.23 17.88 8.54
N GLY A 146 -8.12 18.59 8.70
CA GLY A 146 -6.78 18.11 8.40
C GLY A 146 -6.34 17.14 9.47
N TRP A 147 -6.03 15.90 9.06
CA TRP A 147 -5.22 15.02 9.91
C TRP A 147 -3.84 14.70 9.33
N PHE A 148 -3.65 14.59 8.00
CA PHE A 148 -2.30 14.68 7.40
C PHE A 148 -2.37 15.10 5.92
N GLY A 149 -2.37 16.42 5.67
CA GLY A 149 -2.06 16.98 4.33
C GLY A 149 -3.07 17.93 3.68
N PHE A 150 -3.54 18.94 4.43
CA PHE A 150 -4.09 20.22 3.96
C PHE A 150 -5.21 20.26 2.89
N THR A 151 -6.38 20.73 3.31
CA THR A 151 -7.36 21.36 2.42
C THR A 151 -6.82 22.72 1.89
N TRP A 152 -6.86 22.86 0.55
CA TRP A 152 -6.91 24.07 -0.31
C TRP A 152 -5.77 25.11 -0.48
N ALA A 153 -4.62 25.03 0.20
CA ALA A 153 -3.56 26.06 0.05
C ALA A 153 -2.47 25.77 -1.03
N GLY A 154 -2.11 24.51 -1.27
CA GLY A 154 -0.95 24.17 -2.14
C GLY A 154 -1.20 24.31 -3.65
N VAL A 155 -2.41 24.02 -4.12
CA VAL A 155 -2.76 24.11 -5.56
C VAL A 155 -3.12 25.54 -5.97
N LYS A 156 -3.62 26.38 -5.05
CA LYS A 156 -3.74 27.83 -5.30
C LYS A 156 -2.36 28.49 -5.44
N PHE A 157 -1.37 28.09 -4.63
CA PHE A 157 -0.01 28.61 -4.71
C PHE A 157 0.73 28.22 -6.00
N LEU A 158 0.51 27.01 -6.52
CA LEU A 158 1.09 26.57 -7.80
C LEU A 158 0.38 27.15 -9.03
N ARG A 159 -0.93 27.44 -8.95
CA ARG A 159 -1.66 28.09 -10.05
C ARG A 159 -1.42 29.61 -10.12
N GLN A 160 -1.15 30.27 -8.99
CA GLN A 160 -0.95 31.72 -8.94
C GLN A 160 0.49 32.16 -9.26
N ASN A 161 1.50 31.31 -9.00
CA ASN A 161 2.90 31.60 -9.36
C ASN A 161 3.28 31.19 -10.79
N PHE A 162 2.59 30.20 -11.41
CA PHE A 162 2.89 29.82 -12.80
C PHE A 162 2.26 30.75 -13.85
N CYS A 163 1.23 31.53 -13.48
CA CYS A 163 0.62 32.50 -14.39
C CYS A 163 1.34 33.87 -14.44
N VAL A 164 2.38 34.09 -13.64
CA VAL A 164 3.18 35.33 -13.69
C VAL A 164 4.41 35.19 -14.61
N PHE A 165 4.72 33.99 -15.10
CA PHE A 165 5.96 33.74 -15.86
C PHE A 165 5.79 33.47 -17.36
N ILE A 166 4.58 33.34 -17.89
CA ILE A 166 4.36 33.20 -19.35
C ILE A 166 3.05 33.90 -19.72
N PHE A 167 3.18 35.19 -20.08
CA PHE A 167 2.20 36.07 -20.75
C PHE A 167 0.83 36.31 -20.09
#